data_AF-A0ABC8WYI1-F1
#
_entry.id   AF-A0ABC8WYI1-F1
#
_cell.length_a   1.000
_cell.length_b   1.000
_cell.length_c   1.000
_cell.angle_alpha   90.00
_cell.angle_beta   90.00
_cell.angle_gamma   90.00
#
_symmetry.space_group_name_H-M   'P 1'
#
loop_
_entity.id
_entity.type
_entity.pdbx_description
1 polymer ?
#
loop_
_entity_poly.entity_id
_entity_poly.type
_entity_poly.pdbx_seq_one_letter_code
_entity_poly.pdbx_strand_id
1 'polypeptide(L)'
;MAPAANISHLLNIVVILATFAIGTSTVKPSSQFAAAPSSAAEAFLHSRCGTTKYVSVCYNALLPFVNTFNGSQVKISSVATSVVFGKLRAFLVELQRLQAAGGTGTGSRGDQALGACVHDVGMGIDEETEAMPYLRVLETPGISKEKAKHALFNVQSSISGVASFSELCIEDFVDAGDVTLGSPVGKKVVAMTRNCNMYIDIALHLVASIKM
;
A
#
# COMPACT_ATOMS: atom_id res chain seq x y z
N MET A 1 -58.06 38.71 7.81
CA MET A 1 -58.97 37.67 8.33
C MET A 1 -58.15 36.48 8.73
N ALA A 2 -58.01 36.26 10.03
CA ALA A 2 -57.51 35.03 10.64
C ALA A 2 -58.42 34.73 11.83
N PRO A 3 -58.77 33.46 12.07
CA PRO A 3 -59.16 33.06 13.40
C PRO A 3 -58.34 31.88 13.95
N ALA A 4 -57.94 32.11 15.19
CA ALA A 4 -57.62 31.24 16.32
C ALA A 4 -57.90 29.73 16.25
N ALA A 5 -56.97 28.97 16.83
CA ALA A 5 -57.23 27.80 17.69
C ALA A 5 -56.07 27.71 18.70
N ASN A 6 -56.23 28.17 19.94
CA ASN A 6 -56.86 27.56 21.11
C ASN A 6 -55.93 26.60 21.87
N ILE A 7 -55.67 27.00 23.12
CA ILE A 7 -54.76 26.43 24.11
C ILE A 7 -55.50 25.30 24.82
N SER A 8 -54.95 24.08 24.85
CA SER A 8 -55.38 23.11 25.86
C SER A 8 -54.36 21.99 26.09
N HIS A 9 -54.00 21.85 27.36
CA HIS A 9 -53.51 20.65 28.06
C HIS A 9 -52.05 20.24 27.86
N LEU A 10 -51.22 20.92 28.67
CA LEU A 10 -50.10 20.39 29.47
C LEU A 10 -50.07 18.85 29.54
N LEU A 11 -49.21 18.25 28.73
CA LEU A 11 -48.85 16.83 28.81
C LEU A 11 -47.58 16.67 29.65
N ASN A 12 -47.79 16.07 30.82
CA ASN A 12 -46.87 15.37 31.71
C ASN A 12 -45.44 15.14 31.19
N ILE A 13 -44.47 15.88 31.74
CA ILE A 13 -43.06 15.48 31.72
C ILE A 13 -42.82 14.63 32.98
N VAL A 14 -42.87 13.31 32.82
CA VAL A 14 -42.39 12.38 33.84
C VAL A 14 -40.87 12.34 33.75
N VAL A 15 -40.21 12.99 34.71
CA VAL A 15 -38.75 12.91 34.88
C VAL A 15 -38.43 11.57 35.54
N ILE A 16 -37.92 10.61 34.77
CA ILE A 16 -37.34 9.37 35.30
C ILE A 16 -35.83 9.59 35.46
N LEU A 17 -35.37 9.85 36.69
CA LEU A 17 -33.95 9.74 37.02
C LEU A 17 -33.58 8.25 37.04
N ALA A 18 -32.97 7.76 35.95
CA ALA A 18 -32.29 6.48 35.95
C ALA A 18 -30.90 6.65 36.59
N THR A 19 -30.69 6.05 37.76
CA THR A 19 -29.40 5.94 38.41
C THR A 19 -28.50 4.99 37.62
N PHE A 20 -27.53 5.55 36.88
CA PHE A 20 -26.45 4.76 36.28
C PHE A 20 -25.45 4.38 37.38
N ALA A 21 -25.49 3.14 37.83
CA ALA A 21 -24.40 2.53 38.58
C ALA A 21 -23.21 2.32 37.63
N ILE A 22 -22.14 3.09 37.80
CA ILE A 22 -20.89 2.93 37.06
C ILE A 22 -20.19 1.68 37.61
N GLY A 23 -20.43 0.53 36.96
CA GLY A 23 -19.61 -0.65 37.15
C GLY A 23 -18.24 -0.41 36.51
N THR A 24 -17.22 -0.18 37.32
CA THR A 24 -15.82 -0.11 36.86
C THR A 24 -15.36 -1.50 36.43
N SER A 25 -15.67 -1.88 35.20
CA SER A 25 -15.02 -3.02 34.56
C SER A 25 -13.56 -2.64 34.34
N THR A 26 -12.68 -3.24 35.13
CA THR A 26 -11.24 -3.19 34.91
C THR A 26 -10.95 -3.86 33.56
N VAL A 27 -10.88 -3.05 32.50
CA VAL A 27 -10.34 -3.46 31.22
C VAL A 27 -8.88 -3.80 31.46
N LYS A 28 -8.61 -5.08 31.67
CA LYS A 28 -7.24 -5.63 31.63
C LYS A 28 -6.68 -5.21 30.27
N PRO A 29 -5.55 -4.48 30.20
CA PRO A 29 -4.92 -4.22 28.92
C PRO A 29 -4.55 -5.58 28.34
N SER A 30 -5.33 -6.05 27.37
CA SER A 30 -4.92 -7.16 26.54
C SER A 30 -3.79 -6.58 25.71
N SER A 31 -2.58 -6.69 26.25
CA SER A 31 -1.37 -6.47 25.50
C SER A 31 -1.38 -7.54 24.41
N GLN A 32 -1.94 -7.21 23.26
CA GLN A 32 -1.72 -7.91 22.00
C GLN A 32 -0.24 -7.72 21.68
N PHE A 33 0.63 -8.39 22.45
CA PHE A 33 1.89 -8.81 21.91
C PHE A 33 1.53 -9.66 20.70
N ALA A 34 1.86 -9.17 19.50
CA ALA A 34 1.79 -9.96 18.29
C ALA A 34 2.43 -11.31 18.62
N ALA A 35 1.63 -12.38 18.54
CA ALA A 35 2.12 -13.72 18.86
C ALA A 35 3.40 -13.97 18.07
N ALA A 36 4.42 -14.54 18.70
CA ALA A 36 5.64 -14.90 17.99
C ALA A 36 5.27 -15.75 16.76
N PRO A 37 5.94 -15.57 15.61
CA PRO A 37 5.68 -16.38 14.44
C PRO A 37 5.71 -17.88 14.77
N SER A 38 4.71 -18.62 14.30
CA SER A 38 4.81 -20.08 14.38
C SER A 38 5.88 -20.57 13.41
N SER A 39 6.56 -21.67 13.74
CA SER A 39 7.55 -22.30 12.87
C SER A 39 6.99 -22.64 11.48
N ALA A 40 5.70 -23.00 11.40
CA ALA A 40 5.02 -23.26 10.15
C ALA A 40 4.81 -22.00 9.30
N ALA A 41 4.50 -20.87 9.92
CA ALA A 41 4.31 -19.60 9.22
C ALA A 41 5.64 -19.06 8.67
N GLU A 42 6.73 -19.16 9.44
CA GLU A 42 8.07 -18.83 8.96
C GLU A 42 8.52 -19.75 7.83
N ALA A 43 8.29 -21.06 7.95
CA ALA A 43 8.60 -22.02 6.89
C ALA A 43 7.83 -21.72 5.59
N PHE A 44 6.55 -21.34 5.70
CA PHE A 44 5.77 -20.89 4.56
C PHE A 44 6.39 -19.63 3.92
N LEU A 45 6.73 -18.61 4.73
CA LEU A 45 7.36 -17.40 4.23
C LEU A 45 8.71 -17.69 3.53
N HIS A 46 9.57 -18.52 4.13
CA HIS A 46 10.83 -18.96 3.53
C HIS A 46 10.60 -19.65 2.19
N SER A 47 9.61 -20.56 2.11
CA SER A 47 9.26 -21.26 0.87
C SER A 47 8.82 -20.28 -0.23
N ARG A 48 8.00 -19.28 0.11
CA ARG A 48 7.53 -18.27 -0.86
C ARG A 48 8.66 -17.34 -1.30
N CYS A 49 9.37 -16.73 -0.36
CA CYS A 49 10.46 -15.79 -0.67
C CYS A 49 11.67 -16.46 -1.32
N GLY A 50 11.94 -17.74 -1.03
CA GLY A 50 13.03 -18.50 -1.63
C GLY A 50 12.93 -18.68 -3.14
N THR A 51 11.76 -18.42 -3.73
CA THR A 51 11.57 -18.42 -5.20
C THR A 51 11.80 -17.05 -5.85
N THR A 52 11.93 -15.99 -5.06
CA THR A 52 12.11 -14.61 -5.56
C THR A 52 13.59 -14.32 -5.82
N LYS A 53 13.87 -13.38 -6.74
CA LYS A 53 15.23 -12.87 -6.97
C LYS A 53 15.85 -12.20 -5.74
N TYR A 54 15.05 -11.49 -4.94
CA TYR A 54 15.50 -10.73 -3.77
C TYR A 54 15.05 -11.42 -2.47
N VAL A 55 15.54 -12.65 -2.25
CA VAL A 55 15.11 -13.53 -1.14
C VAL A 55 15.15 -12.83 0.22
N SER A 56 16.27 -12.18 0.56
CA SER A 56 16.45 -11.52 1.86
C SER A 56 15.53 -10.30 2.02
N VAL A 57 15.34 -9.53 0.95
CA VAL A 57 14.44 -8.36 0.95
C VAL A 57 13.00 -8.81 1.13
N CYS A 58 12.57 -9.84 0.39
CA CYS A 58 11.24 -10.44 0.53
C CYS A 58 10.99 -10.92 1.96
N TYR A 59 11.93 -11.69 2.53
CA TYR A 59 11.78 -12.24 3.87
C TYR A 59 11.64 -11.12 4.91
N ASN A 60 12.59 -10.18 4.93
CA ASN A 60 12.60 -9.09 5.92
C ASN A 60 11.37 -8.18 5.81
N ALA A 61 10.89 -7.94 4.58
CA ALA A 61 9.72 -7.10 4.34
C ALA A 61 8.42 -7.73 4.82
N LEU A 62 8.31 -9.06 4.73
CA LEU A 62 7.07 -9.80 4.98
C LEU A 62 7.03 -10.48 6.33
N LEU A 63 8.18 -10.67 6.99
CA LEU A 63 8.29 -11.26 8.32
C LEU A 63 7.36 -10.60 9.37
N PRO A 64 7.21 -9.25 9.42
CA PRO A 64 6.29 -8.61 10.36
C PRO A 64 4.82 -9.04 10.19
N PHE A 65 4.45 -9.58 9.02
CA PHE A 65 3.09 -9.97 8.66
C PHE A 65 2.89 -11.48 8.60
N VAL A 66 3.89 -12.27 8.97
CA VAL A 66 3.93 -13.72 8.73
C VAL A 66 2.74 -14.49 9.29
N ASN A 67 2.19 -14.06 10.42
CA ASN A 67 1.02 -14.66 11.05
C ASN A 67 -0.31 -14.32 10.35
N THR A 68 -0.32 -13.40 9.39
CA THR A 68 -1.54 -13.02 8.65
C THR A 68 -1.78 -13.91 7.43
N PHE A 69 -0.74 -14.59 6.94
CA PHE A 69 -0.80 -15.34 5.68
C PHE A 69 -1.64 -16.61 5.78
N ASN A 70 -1.61 -17.30 6.93
CA ASN A 70 -2.30 -18.59 7.14
C ASN A 70 -2.05 -19.60 5.99
N GLY A 71 -0.83 -19.64 5.45
CA GLY A 71 -0.46 -20.49 4.32
C GLY A 71 -1.06 -20.10 2.96
N SER A 72 -1.76 -18.97 2.86
CA SER A 72 -2.40 -18.51 1.62
C SER A 72 -1.42 -17.74 0.72
N GLN A 73 -1.32 -18.18 -0.54
CA GLN A 73 -0.55 -17.49 -1.57
C GLN A 73 -1.15 -16.13 -1.94
N VAL A 74 -2.48 -16.02 -1.91
CA VAL A 74 -3.17 -14.76 -2.19
C VAL A 74 -2.86 -13.75 -1.10
N LYS A 75 -2.95 -14.13 0.18
CA LYS A 75 -2.69 -13.21 1.31
C LYS A 75 -1.27 -12.67 1.35
N ILE A 76 -0.26 -13.52 1.15
CA ILE A 76 1.13 -13.03 1.09
C ILE A 76 1.34 -12.09 -0.11
N SER A 77 0.68 -12.36 -1.25
CA SER A 77 0.74 -11.49 -2.42
C SER A 77 0.02 -10.15 -2.18
N SER A 78 -1.12 -10.17 -1.48
CA SER A 78 -1.83 -8.96 -1.04
C SER A 78 -0.96 -8.09 -0.15
N VAL A 79 -0.29 -8.68 0.85
CA VAL A 79 0.62 -7.93 1.74
C VAL A 79 1.84 -7.41 0.98
N ALA A 80 2.46 -8.22 0.12
CA ALA A 80 3.60 -7.77 -0.69
C ALA A 80 3.22 -6.60 -1.60
N THR A 81 2.04 -6.66 -2.20
CA THR A 81 1.48 -5.59 -3.03
C THR A 81 1.23 -4.32 -2.20
N SER A 82 0.67 -4.44 -0.99
CA SER A 82 0.55 -3.29 -0.08
C SER A 82 1.90 -2.70 0.33
N VAL A 83 2.93 -3.53 0.50
CA VAL A 83 4.30 -3.05 0.79
C VAL A 83 4.84 -2.23 -0.38
N VAL A 84 4.62 -2.64 -1.63
CA VAL A 84 4.99 -1.85 -2.83
C VAL A 84 4.38 -0.47 -2.77
N PHE A 85 3.06 -0.36 -2.59
CA PHE A 85 2.40 0.93 -2.56
C PHE A 85 2.79 1.78 -1.34
N GLY A 86 3.11 1.15 -0.21
CA GLY A 86 3.72 1.85 0.93
C GLY A 86 5.08 2.47 0.60
N LYS A 87 5.91 1.76 -0.19
CA LYS A 87 7.22 2.25 -0.64
C LYS A 87 7.09 3.39 -1.65
N LEU A 88 6.16 3.29 -2.60
CA LEU A 88 5.88 4.37 -3.55
C LEU A 88 5.41 5.65 -2.85
N ARG A 89 4.51 5.54 -1.88
CA ARG A 89 4.09 6.71 -1.09
C ARG A 89 5.25 7.35 -0.34
N ALA A 90 6.10 6.55 0.30
CA ALA A 90 7.29 7.06 0.97
C ALA A 90 8.26 7.73 -0.03
N PHE A 91 8.37 7.19 -1.24
CA PHE A 91 9.16 7.77 -2.31
C PHE A 91 8.58 9.11 -2.78
N LEU A 92 7.28 9.17 -3.04
CA LEU A 92 6.57 10.40 -3.42
C LEU A 92 6.76 11.51 -2.38
N VAL A 93 6.62 11.19 -1.09
CA VAL A 93 6.85 12.15 0.01
C VAL A 93 8.27 12.71 -0.04
N GLU A 94 9.27 11.86 -0.30
CA GLU A 94 10.65 12.31 -0.38
C GLU A 94 10.91 13.16 -1.63
N LEU A 95 10.32 12.81 -2.78
CA LEU A 95 10.40 13.62 -4.00
C LEU A 95 9.80 15.01 -3.79
N GLN A 96 8.61 15.08 -3.19
CA GLN A 96 7.96 16.35 -2.81
C GLN A 96 8.82 17.16 -1.83
N ARG A 97 9.47 16.49 -0.88
CA ARG A 97 10.41 17.13 0.05
C ARG A 97 11.62 17.71 -0.68
N LEU A 98 12.15 17.01 -1.68
CA LEU A 98 13.26 17.49 -2.51
C LEU A 98 12.85 18.70 -3.35
N GLN A 99 11.64 18.70 -3.93
CA GLN A 99 11.10 19.87 -4.62
C GLN A 99 10.99 21.08 -3.69
N ALA A 100 10.42 20.89 -2.51
CA ALA A 100 10.28 21.95 -1.51
C ALA A 100 11.63 22.46 -0.98
N ALA A 101 12.68 21.64 -1.04
CA ALA A 101 14.03 21.98 -0.60
C ALA A 101 14.88 22.72 -1.67
N GLY A 102 14.27 23.17 -2.77
CA GLY A 102 14.95 23.90 -3.84
C GLY A 102 15.27 23.04 -5.07
N GLY A 103 14.63 21.89 -5.21
CA GLY A 103 14.73 21.03 -6.39
C GLY A 103 16.06 20.30 -6.48
N THR A 104 16.54 20.16 -7.71
CA THR A 104 17.75 19.40 -8.05
C THR A 104 19.04 20.22 -7.91
N GLY A 105 18.93 21.55 -7.93
CA GLY A 105 20.08 22.46 -7.98
C GLY A 105 20.84 22.45 -9.32
N THR A 106 20.28 21.81 -10.36
CA THR A 106 20.91 21.68 -11.69
C THR A 106 20.22 22.52 -12.77
N GLY A 107 19.30 23.40 -12.35
CA GLY A 107 18.55 24.31 -13.21
C GLY A 107 17.19 23.77 -13.62
N SER A 108 16.50 24.52 -14.48
CA SER A 108 15.09 24.28 -14.81
C SER A 108 14.80 22.88 -15.36
N ARG A 109 15.70 22.30 -16.16
CA ARG A 109 15.53 20.94 -16.70
C ARG A 109 15.57 19.88 -15.60
N GLY A 110 16.47 20.01 -14.63
CA GLY A 110 16.52 19.08 -13.51
C GLY A 110 15.28 19.17 -12.62
N ASP A 111 14.81 20.40 -12.37
CA ASP A 111 13.60 20.60 -11.56
C ASP A 111 12.33 20.12 -12.29
N GLN A 112 12.30 20.22 -13.62
CA GLN A 112 11.26 19.60 -14.45
C GLN A 112 11.29 18.07 -14.36
N ALA A 113 12.46 17.44 -14.46
CA ALA A 113 12.60 15.99 -14.29
C ALA A 113 12.16 15.52 -12.90
N LEU A 114 12.49 16.28 -11.85
CA LEU A 114 11.98 15.99 -10.51
C LEU A 114 10.46 16.12 -10.43
N GLY A 115 9.87 17.10 -11.11
CA GLY A 115 8.41 17.24 -11.23
C GLY A 115 7.72 16.11 -11.99
N ALA A 116 8.32 15.66 -13.09
CA ALA A 116 7.83 14.55 -13.88
C ALA A 116 7.91 13.24 -13.09
N CYS A 117 9.02 12.96 -12.40
CA CYS A 117 9.12 11.82 -11.49
C CYS A 117 8.07 11.85 -10.35
N VAL A 118 7.74 13.03 -9.79
CA VAL A 118 6.63 13.17 -8.83
C VAL A 118 5.29 12.77 -9.43
N HIS A 119 5.03 13.17 -10.67
CA HIS A 119 3.83 12.79 -11.40
C HIS A 119 3.77 11.28 -11.65
N ASP A 120 4.84 10.70 -12.19
CA ASP A 120 4.88 9.28 -12.55
C ASP A 120 4.75 8.37 -11.34
N VAL A 121 5.49 8.64 -10.25
CA VAL A 121 5.34 7.88 -9.01
C VAL A 121 3.92 8.02 -8.44
N GLY A 122 3.28 9.19 -8.61
CA GLY A 122 1.87 9.40 -8.29
C GLY A 122 0.94 8.48 -9.10
N MET A 123 1.13 8.41 -10.42
CA MET A 123 0.40 7.49 -11.30
C MET A 123 0.59 6.02 -10.88
N GLY A 124 1.82 5.65 -10.49
CA GLY A 124 2.09 4.32 -9.95
C GLY A 124 1.39 4.02 -8.62
N ILE A 125 1.05 5.03 -7.81
CA ILE A 125 0.24 4.83 -6.59
C ILE A 125 -1.23 4.59 -6.95
N ASP A 126 -1.76 5.25 -7.98
CA ASP A 126 -3.16 5.13 -8.38
C ASP A 126 -3.51 3.71 -8.84
N GLU A 127 -2.54 2.95 -9.35
CA GLU A 127 -2.66 1.50 -9.66
C GLU A 127 -3.07 0.64 -8.45
N GLU A 128 -2.92 1.13 -7.21
CA GLU A 128 -3.40 0.42 -6.02
C GLU A 128 -4.92 0.23 -6.03
N THR A 129 -5.62 1.23 -6.55
CA THR A 129 -7.09 1.22 -6.63
C THR A 129 -7.60 0.15 -7.57
N GLU A 130 -6.77 -0.30 -8.52
CA GLU A 130 -7.05 -1.41 -9.42
C GLU A 130 -6.55 -2.75 -8.84
N ALA A 131 -5.28 -2.83 -8.41
CA ALA A 131 -4.67 -4.08 -7.98
C ALA A 131 -5.34 -4.70 -6.74
N MET A 132 -5.62 -3.89 -5.71
CA MET A 132 -6.08 -4.40 -4.41
C MET A 132 -7.49 -5.01 -4.46
N PRO A 133 -8.49 -4.45 -5.17
CA PRO A 133 -9.76 -5.12 -5.39
C PRO A 133 -9.65 -6.50 -6.04
N TYR A 134 -8.84 -6.67 -7.08
CA TYR A 134 -8.69 -7.97 -7.74
C TYR A 134 -8.04 -9.02 -6.83
N LEU A 135 -7.09 -8.62 -5.98
CA LEU A 135 -6.55 -9.49 -4.94
C LEU A 135 -7.64 -9.93 -3.94
N ARG A 136 -8.54 -9.03 -3.54
CA ARG A 136 -9.70 -9.40 -2.69
C ARG A 136 -10.66 -10.37 -3.40
N VAL A 137 -10.86 -10.20 -4.70
CA VAL A 137 -11.65 -11.13 -5.51
C VAL A 137 -11.03 -12.53 -5.49
N LEU A 138 -9.70 -12.65 -5.57
CA LEU A 138 -8.99 -13.94 -5.47
C LEU A 138 -9.12 -14.63 -4.10
N GLU A 139 -9.43 -13.89 -3.04
CA GLU A 139 -9.70 -14.46 -1.71
C GLU A 139 -11.14 -14.97 -1.55
N THR A 140 -12.02 -14.72 -2.52
CA THR A 140 -13.43 -15.11 -2.44
C THR A 140 -13.59 -16.64 -2.55
N PRO A 141 -14.17 -17.31 -1.52
CA PRO A 141 -14.43 -18.75 -1.60
C PRO A 141 -15.35 -19.11 -2.76
N GLY A 142 -15.01 -20.16 -3.50
CA GLY A 142 -15.84 -20.66 -4.60
C GLY A 142 -15.87 -19.77 -5.85
N ILE A 143 -14.95 -18.82 -5.98
CA ILE A 143 -14.77 -18.06 -7.21
C ILE A 143 -14.57 -18.99 -8.41
N SER A 144 -15.19 -18.68 -9.55
CA SER A 144 -15.00 -19.46 -10.77
C SER A 144 -13.56 -19.29 -11.30
N LYS A 145 -13.06 -20.32 -11.98
CA LYS A 145 -11.71 -20.32 -12.55
C LYS A 145 -11.49 -19.16 -13.51
N GLU A 146 -12.50 -18.82 -14.31
CA GLU A 146 -12.45 -17.73 -15.29
C GLU A 146 -12.35 -16.37 -14.59
N LYS A 147 -13.16 -16.14 -13.55
CA LYS A 147 -13.12 -14.89 -12.77
C LYS A 147 -11.80 -14.74 -12.05
N ALA A 148 -11.28 -15.82 -11.48
CA ALA A 148 -10.01 -15.78 -10.79
C ALA A 148 -8.83 -15.58 -11.78
N LYS A 149 -8.87 -16.13 -13.00
CA LYS A 149 -7.86 -15.86 -14.04
C LYS A 149 -7.87 -14.39 -14.46
N HIS A 150 -9.06 -13.84 -14.65
CA HIS A 150 -9.23 -12.44 -14.98
C HIS A 150 -8.72 -11.53 -13.86
N ALA A 151 -9.07 -11.83 -12.60
CA ALA A 151 -8.54 -11.09 -11.45
C ALA A 151 -7.00 -11.15 -11.40
N LEU A 152 -6.42 -12.34 -11.55
CA LEU A 152 -4.97 -12.51 -11.55
C LEU A 152 -4.28 -11.69 -12.66
N PHE A 153 -4.81 -11.72 -13.88
CA PHE A 153 -4.29 -10.94 -15.00
C PHE A 153 -4.29 -9.44 -14.71
N ASN A 154 -5.39 -8.90 -14.15
CA ASN A 154 -5.46 -7.48 -13.85
C ASN A 154 -4.50 -7.07 -12.73
N VAL A 155 -4.33 -7.88 -11.67
CA VAL A 155 -3.32 -7.61 -10.62
C VAL A 155 -1.92 -7.54 -11.24
N GLN A 156 -1.58 -8.50 -12.11
CA GLN A 156 -0.28 -8.52 -12.79
C GLN A 156 -0.09 -7.29 -13.68
N SER A 157 -1.14 -6.90 -14.42
CA SER A 157 -1.12 -5.70 -15.27
C SER A 157 -0.88 -4.44 -14.45
N SER A 158 -1.63 -4.24 -13.36
CA SER A 158 -1.46 -3.06 -12.50
C SER A 158 -0.09 -2.99 -11.86
N ILE A 159 0.42 -4.09 -11.29
CA ILE A 159 1.77 -4.12 -10.70
C ILE A 159 2.85 -3.89 -11.78
N SER A 160 2.64 -4.38 -13.01
CA SER A 160 3.55 -4.09 -14.13
C SER A 160 3.51 -2.61 -14.53
N GLY A 161 2.34 -1.97 -14.49
CA GLY A 161 2.18 -0.53 -14.68
C GLY A 161 2.98 0.28 -13.66
N VAL A 162 2.96 -0.14 -12.39
CA VAL A 162 3.81 0.45 -11.33
C VAL A 162 5.30 0.43 -11.70
N ALA A 163 5.78 -0.69 -12.26
CA ALA A 163 7.18 -0.81 -12.71
C ALA A 163 7.50 0.24 -13.77
N SER A 164 6.65 0.37 -14.79
CA SER A 164 6.80 1.34 -15.87
C SER A 164 6.86 2.78 -15.34
N PHE A 165 5.96 3.16 -14.44
CA PHE A 165 5.97 4.50 -13.84
C PHE A 165 7.22 4.77 -13.00
N SER A 166 7.74 3.75 -12.32
CA SER A 166 9.01 3.89 -11.61
C SER A 166 10.21 4.03 -12.56
N GLU A 167 10.16 3.43 -13.76
CA GLU A 167 11.20 3.54 -14.79
C GLU A 167 11.18 4.90 -15.48
N LEU A 168 9.99 5.41 -15.84
CA LEU A 168 9.81 6.75 -16.42
C LEU A 168 10.44 7.86 -15.55
N CYS A 169 10.26 7.77 -14.22
CA CYS A 169 10.93 8.68 -13.28
C CYS A 169 12.46 8.73 -13.46
N ILE A 170 13.12 7.63 -13.83
CA ILE A 170 14.57 7.64 -14.07
C ILE A 170 14.90 8.13 -15.46
N GLU A 171 14.08 7.78 -16.45
CA GLU A 171 14.20 8.28 -17.82
C GLU A 171 14.16 9.81 -17.86
N ASP A 172 13.27 10.45 -17.09
CA ASP A 172 13.22 11.90 -16.95
C ASP A 172 14.56 12.51 -16.49
N PHE A 173 15.21 11.87 -15.52
CA PHE A 173 16.51 12.33 -15.01
C PHE A 173 17.64 12.09 -16.01
N VAL A 174 17.56 11.02 -16.80
CA VAL A 174 18.49 10.73 -17.90
C VAL A 174 18.33 11.79 -19.00
N ASP A 175 17.10 12.10 -19.39
CA ASP A 175 16.78 13.09 -20.43
C ASP A 175 17.15 14.53 -20.02
N ALA A 176 17.09 14.83 -18.72
CA ALA A 176 17.60 16.08 -18.16
C ALA A 176 19.13 16.19 -18.19
N GLY A 177 19.84 15.09 -18.48
CA GLY A 177 21.28 15.04 -18.74
C GLY A 177 22.15 14.65 -17.54
N ASP A 178 23.41 14.28 -17.83
CA ASP A 178 24.38 13.72 -16.87
C ASP A 178 24.62 14.58 -15.63
N VAL A 179 24.56 15.91 -15.75
CA VAL A 179 24.71 16.82 -14.61
C VAL A 179 23.57 16.63 -13.62
N THR A 180 22.33 16.50 -14.11
CA THR A 180 21.15 16.24 -13.28
C THR A 180 21.19 14.84 -12.69
N LEU A 181 21.45 13.83 -13.51
CA LEU A 181 21.54 12.44 -13.07
C LEU A 181 22.66 12.23 -12.02
N GLY A 182 23.81 12.88 -12.21
CA GLY A 182 24.97 12.80 -11.33
C GLY A 182 24.88 13.65 -10.05
N SER A 183 23.89 14.53 -9.95
CA SER A 183 23.65 15.38 -8.79
C SER A 183 23.32 14.56 -7.54
N PRO A 184 23.47 15.13 -6.32
CA PRO A 184 23.04 14.46 -5.09
C PRO A 184 21.57 14.04 -5.11
N VAL A 185 20.70 14.85 -5.72
CA VAL A 185 19.27 14.56 -5.88
C VAL A 185 19.06 13.42 -6.87
N GLY A 186 19.65 13.49 -8.06
CA GLY A 186 19.54 12.43 -9.08
C GLY A 186 20.01 11.06 -8.57
N LYS A 187 21.16 11.01 -7.88
CA LYS A 187 21.66 9.77 -7.25
C LYS A 187 20.69 9.23 -6.20
N LYS A 188 20.06 10.11 -5.42
CA LYS A 188 19.08 9.70 -4.41
C LYS A 188 17.83 9.13 -5.07
N VAL A 189 17.29 9.79 -6.09
CA VAL A 189 16.14 9.32 -6.87
C VAL A 189 16.42 7.95 -7.48
N VAL A 190 17.57 7.77 -8.14
CA VAL A 190 18.01 6.47 -8.69
C VAL A 190 18.06 5.38 -7.62
N ALA A 191 18.62 5.67 -6.45
CA ALA A 191 18.70 4.71 -5.36
C ALA A 191 17.29 4.31 -4.83
N MET A 192 16.39 5.27 -4.72
CA MET A 192 15.02 5.05 -4.25
C MET A 192 14.18 4.27 -5.28
N THR A 193 14.29 4.58 -6.57
CA THR A 193 13.67 3.81 -7.64
C THR A 193 14.15 2.36 -7.63
N ARG A 194 15.47 2.14 -7.57
CA ARG A 194 16.03 0.77 -7.48
C ARG A 194 15.48 0.03 -6.27
N ASN A 195 15.32 0.72 -5.14
CA ASN A 195 14.71 0.13 -3.95
C ASN A 195 13.24 -0.26 -4.20
N CYS A 196 12.43 0.62 -4.80
CA CYS A 196 11.04 0.32 -5.15
C CYS A 196 10.93 -0.86 -6.12
N ASN A 197 11.77 -0.90 -7.15
CA ASN A 197 11.78 -1.98 -8.15
C ASN A 197 12.06 -3.36 -7.53
N MET A 198 12.88 -3.44 -6.47
CA MET A 198 13.04 -4.71 -5.75
C MET A 198 11.73 -5.22 -5.15
N TYR A 199 10.91 -4.33 -4.57
CA TYR A 199 9.61 -4.70 -4.00
C TYR A 199 8.58 -5.01 -5.08
N ILE A 200 8.59 -4.27 -6.19
CA ILE A 200 7.70 -4.51 -7.34
C ILE A 200 7.98 -5.90 -7.92
N ASP A 201 9.24 -6.25 -8.16
CA ASP A 201 9.67 -7.57 -8.62
C ASP A 201 9.22 -8.69 -7.66
N ILE A 202 9.35 -8.47 -6.34
CA ILE A 202 8.89 -9.43 -5.32
C ILE A 202 7.37 -9.63 -5.42
N ALA A 203 6.59 -8.55 -5.46
CA ALA A 203 5.14 -8.62 -5.50
C ALA A 203 4.65 -9.29 -6.79
N LEU A 204 5.19 -8.89 -7.96
CA LEU A 204 4.85 -9.48 -9.24
C LEU A 204 5.15 -10.98 -9.29
N HIS A 205 6.31 -11.39 -8.76
CA HIS A 205 6.69 -12.80 -8.68
C HIS A 205 5.74 -13.60 -7.78
N LEU A 206 5.39 -13.06 -6.60
CA LEU A 206 4.48 -13.73 -5.66
C LEU A 206 3.07 -13.88 -6.25
N VAL A 207 2.56 -12.84 -6.92
CA VAL A 207 1.29 -12.85 -7.65
C VAL A 207 1.33 -13.88 -8.78
N ALA A 208 2.36 -13.86 -9.63
CA ALA A 208 2.51 -14.82 -10.72
C ALA A 208 2.62 -16.28 -10.23
N SER A 209 3.02 -16.48 -8.98
CA SER A 209 3.15 -17.79 -8.34
C SER A 209 1.87 -18.27 -7.64
N ILE A 210 0.74 -17.57 -7.80
CA ILE A 210 -0.57 -18.01 -7.29
C ILE A 210 -1.07 -19.18 -8.16
N LYS A 211 -1.37 -20.31 -7.50
CA LYS A 211 -1.93 -21.50 -8.14
C LYS A 211 -3.46 -21.39 -8.23
N MET A 212 -4.00 -21.82 -9.38
CA MET A 212 -5.42 -21.77 -9.74
C MET A 212 -6.02 -23.16 -9.93
#